data_AF-A0A7Y0HQL2-F1
#
_entry.id   AF-A0A7Y0HQL2-F1
#
_cell.length_a   1.000
_cell.length_b   1.000
_cell.length_c   1.000
_cell.angle_alpha   90.00
_cell.angle_beta   90.00
_cell.angle_gamma   90.00
#
_symmetry.space_group_name_H-M   'P 1'
#
loop_
_entity.id
_entity.type
_entity.pdbx_description
1 polymer ?
#
loop_
_entity_poly.entity_id
_entity_poly.type
_entity_poly.pdbx_seq_one_letter_code
_entity_poly.pdbx_strand_id
1 'polypeptide(L)'
;MLSLAACTPVGRAVGDTQDTMPEVAHDSTHKSDMEIGVVGSVDSSADTLVMDALSDAELQSYYASLDAVNDTTATAQQAVDDFVARAVDLVLISGINVTNDSREGWDAVLDNARQAGIPVVLLNPVSPPDNELYYAASLTVNDRATDATPIAEALVTIQHDEPHERTIMVTTLH
;
A
#
# COMPACT_ATOMS: atom_id res chain seq x y z
N MET A 1 -2.20 17.14 -26.96
CA MET A 1 -2.47 16.39 -25.73
C MET A 1 -1.16 16.30 -24.98
N LEU A 2 -0.98 17.06 -23.91
CA LEU A 2 0.16 16.88 -23.02
C LEU A 2 -0.17 15.70 -22.11
N SER A 3 0.59 14.61 -22.21
CA SER A 3 0.47 13.44 -21.34
C SER A 3 0.80 13.81 -19.89
N LEU A 4 -0.06 13.44 -18.95
CA LEU A 4 0.17 13.47 -17.49
C LEU A 4 1.09 12.31 -17.05
N ALA A 5 2.16 12.02 -17.80
CA ALA A 5 3.11 10.96 -17.46
C ALA A 5 4.23 11.47 -16.52
N ALA A 6 3.90 12.33 -15.56
CA ALA A 6 4.88 13.13 -14.83
C ALA A 6 5.15 12.71 -13.37
N CYS A 7 4.44 11.72 -12.83
CA CYS A 7 4.55 11.37 -11.40
C CYS A 7 5.19 10.00 -11.12
N THR A 8 5.47 9.17 -12.14
CA THR A 8 6.12 7.87 -11.92
C THR A 8 7.64 8.04 -11.87
N PRO A 9 8.30 7.71 -10.74
CA PRO A 9 9.74 7.87 -10.62
C PRO A 9 10.51 6.82 -11.43
N VAL A 10 11.60 7.23 -12.06
CA VAL A 10 12.42 6.34 -12.90
C VAL A 10 13.27 5.43 -12.01
N GLY A 11 13.11 4.10 -12.17
CA GLY A 11 13.95 3.11 -11.50
C GLY A 11 13.71 2.95 -9.99
N ARG A 12 12.62 3.53 -9.45
CA ARG A 12 12.20 3.45 -8.05
C ARG A 12 10.71 3.23 -7.97
N ALA A 13 10.20 2.61 -6.90
CA ALA A 13 8.77 2.55 -6.61
C ALA A 13 8.21 3.93 -6.26
N VAL A 14 6.91 4.13 -6.46
CA VAL A 14 6.22 5.34 -5.97
C VAL A 14 6.17 5.30 -4.45
N GLY A 15 6.46 6.41 -3.77
CA GLY A 15 6.57 6.47 -2.30
C GLY A 15 7.86 5.86 -1.75
N ASP A 16 8.89 5.71 -2.58
CA ASP A 16 10.23 5.29 -2.17
C ASP A 16 11.29 5.95 -3.08
N THR A 17 11.27 7.29 -3.09
CA THR A 17 12.13 8.18 -3.87
C THR A 17 12.90 9.22 -3.04
N GLN A 18 12.83 9.11 -1.71
CA GLN A 18 13.58 9.84 -0.70
C GLN A 18 15.09 10.03 -0.98
N ASP A 19 15.76 9.10 -1.66
CA ASP A 19 17.19 9.23 -2.01
C ASP A 19 17.47 10.16 -3.21
N THR A 20 16.43 10.54 -3.94
CA THR A 20 16.47 11.30 -5.19
C THR A 20 15.53 12.51 -5.11
N MET A 21 15.76 13.41 -4.15
CA MET A 21 14.93 14.61 -3.99
C MET A 21 14.95 15.53 -5.23
N PRO A 22 13.84 16.20 -5.53
CA PRO A 22 13.83 17.65 -5.67
C PRO A 22 13.19 18.31 -4.45
N GLU A 23 13.76 19.45 -4.08
CA GLU A 23 13.52 20.32 -2.93
C GLU A 23 12.12 21.00 -2.88
N VAL A 24 11.04 20.25 -3.09
CA VAL A 24 9.68 20.81 -3.00
C VAL A 24 8.88 20.01 -1.97
N ALA A 25 8.80 20.58 -0.77
CA ALA A 25 7.84 20.14 0.24
C ALA A 25 6.44 20.22 -0.37
N HIS A 26 5.80 19.07 -0.57
CA HIS A 26 4.38 19.03 -0.87
C HIS A 26 3.62 19.63 0.33
N ASP A 27 2.68 20.53 0.04
CA ASP A 27 1.75 21.07 1.03
C ASP A 27 1.14 19.89 1.77
N SER A 28 1.37 19.84 3.08
CA SER A 28 1.16 18.65 3.88
C SER A 28 -0.32 18.28 3.81
N THR A 29 -0.63 17.19 3.11
CA THR A 29 -1.89 16.48 3.29
C THR A 29 -2.04 16.27 4.78
N HIS A 30 -3.09 16.83 5.40
CA HIS A 30 -3.34 16.57 6.80
C HIS A 30 -3.60 15.07 6.91
N LYS A 31 -3.10 14.41 7.97
CA LYS A 31 -3.28 12.96 8.15
C LYS A 31 -4.75 12.53 7.96
N SER A 32 -5.70 13.37 8.36
CA SER A 32 -7.15 13.17 8.21
C SER A 32 -7.68 13.18 6.77
N ASP A 33 -6.91 13.69 5.81
CA ASP A 33 -7.30 13.81 4.40
C ASP A 33 -6.78 12.65 3.54
N MET A 34 -5.96 11.76 4.12
CA MET A 34 -5.39 10.62 3.42
C MET A 34 -6.44 9.51 3.24
N GLU A 35 -6.75 9.19 1.98
CA GLU A 35 -7.59 8.07 1.60
C GLU A 35 -6.74 6.83 1.31
N ILE A 36 -6.98 5.75 2.04
CA ILE A 36 -6.25 4.48 1.91
C ILE A 36 -7.17 3.43 1.30
N GLY A 37 -6.79 2.86 0.17
CA GLY A 37 -7.41 1.63 -0.35
C GLY A 37 -6.79 0.41 0.32
N VAL A 38 -7.57 -0.34 1.10
CA VAL A 38 -7.12 -1.57 1.76
C VAL A 38 -7.70 -2.78 1.04
N VAL A 39 -6.83 -3.54 0.38
CA VAL A 39 -7.17 -4.84 -0.18
C VAL A 39 -6.97 -5.88 0.91
N GLY A 40 -8.06 -6.52 1.34
CA GLY A 40 -8.04 -7.51 2.40
C GLY A 40 -7.32 -8.80 2.02
N SER A 41 -7.21 -9.69 2.99
CA SER A 41 -6.68 -11.03 2.87
C SER A 41 -7.75 -12.07 3.16
N VAL A 42 -7.36 -13.35 3.15
CA VAL A 42 -8.23 -14.45 3.63
C VAL A 42 -8.31 -14.52 5.16
N ASP A 43 -7.53 -13.70 5.88
CA ASP A 43 -7.59 -13.56 7.33
C ASP A 43 -8.22 -12.21 7.70
N SER A 44 -9.55 -12.15 7.62
CA SER A 44 -10.31 -10.93 7.93
C SER A 44 -10.21 -10.48 9.38
N SER A 45 -9.81 -11.38 10.31
CA SER A 45 -9.56 -11.01 11.70
C SER A 45 -8.29 -10.19 11.84
N ALA A 46 -7.22 -10.57 11.13
CA ALA A 46 -5.98 -9.78 11.07
C ALA A 46 -6.21 -8.43 10.38
N ASP A 47 -6.98 -8.42 9.28
CA ASP A 47 -7.34 -7.18 8.58
C ASP A 47 -8.14 -6.23 9.49
N THR A 48 -9.04 -6.76 10.34
CA THR A 48 -9.85 -5.95 11.26
C THR A 48 -8.97 -5.16 12.23
N LEU A 49 -7.91 -5.77 12.78
CA LEU A 49 -6.98 -5.08 13.69
C LEU A 49 -6.26 -3.91 13.01
N VAL A 50 -5.93 -4.07 11.73
CA VAL A 50 -5.33 -3.01 10.93
C VAL A 50 -6.34 -1.88 10.70
N MET A 51 -7.56 -2.22 10.30
CA MET A 51 -8.62 -1.23 10.06
C MET A 51 -8.96 -0.45 11.34
N ASP A 52 -8.99 -1.12 12.49
CA ASP A 52 -9.20 -0.49 13.79
C ASP A 52 -8.05 0.50 14.10
N ALA A 53 -6.79 0.11 13.89
CA ALA A 53 -5.64 1.01 14.09
C ALA A 53 -5.66 2.23 13.15
N LEU A 54 -6.07 2.05 11.89
CA LEU A 54 -6.23 3.16 10.94
C LEU A 54 -7.37 4.10 11.38
N SER A 55 -8.49 3.54 11.84
CA SER A 55 -9.61 4.32 12.37
C SER A 55 -9.25 5.08 13.64
N ASP A 56 -8.52 4.47 14.56
CA ASP A 56 -8.04 5.09 15.80
C ASP A 56 -7.04 6.23 15.53
N ALA A 57 -6.32 6.14 14.40
CA ALA A 57 -5.46 7.20 13.88
C ALA A 57 -6.20 8.25 13.02
N GLU A 58 -7.53 8.14 12.92
CA GLU A 58 -8.41 9.02 12.13
C GLU A 58 -8.10 9.03 10.62
N LEU A 59 -7.53 7.94 10.09
CA LEU A 59 -7.24 7.78 8.66
C LEU A 59 -8.47 7.25 7.91
N GLN A 60 -8.78 7.84 6.76
CA GLN A 60 -9.88 7.39 5.93
C GLN A 60 -9.45 6.14 5.14
N SER A 61 -10.20 5.06 5.29
CA SER A 61 -9.86 3.79 4.62
C SER A 61 -11.08 3.17 3.95
N TYR A 62 -10.85 2.62 2.75
CA TYR A 62 -11.81 1.85 1.99
C TYR A 62 -11.37 0.39 1.98
N TYR A 63 -12.18 -0.51 2.52
CA TYR A 63 -11.82 -1.93 2.64
C TYR A 63 -12.49 -2.77 1.55
N ALA A 64 -11.68 -3.48 0.78
CA ALA A 64 -12.13 -4.51 -0.15
C ALA A 64 -11.93 -5.89 0.49
N SER A 65 -13.03 -6.46 1.00
CA SER A 65 -13.03 -7.79 1.61
C SER A 65 -12.88 -8.90 0.57
N LEU A 66 -12.12 -9.93 0.91
CA LEU A 66 -12.02 -11.18 0.14
C LEU A 66 -12.82 -12.32 0.78
N ASP A 67 -13.65 -12.03 1.78
CA ASP A 67 -14.46 -13.05 2.44
C ASP A 67 -15.53 -13.60 1.49
N ALA A 68 -15.68 -14.92 1.49
CA ALA A 68 -16.71 -15.64 0.74
C ALA A 68 -16.71 -15.40 -0.79
N VAL A 69 -15.58 -14.96 -1.37
CA VAL A 69 -15.41 -14.87 -2.83
C VAL A 69 -14.82 -16.16 -3.40
N ASN A 70 -15.15 -16.47 -4.66
CA ASN A 70 -14.70 -17.71 -5.30
C ASN A 70 -13.24 -17.64 -5.78
N ASP A 71 -12.81 -16.46 -6.21
CA ASP A 71 -11.44 -16.19 -6.68
C ASP A 71 -10.91 -14.96 -5.95
N THR A 72 -10.21 -15.21 -4.86
CA THR A 72 -9.64 -14.17 -4.00
C THR A 72 -8.58 -13.36 -4.73
N THR A 73 -7.83 -13.98 -5.64
CA THR A 73 -6.73 -13.31 -6.36
C THR A 73 -7.28 -12.35 -7.41
N ALA A 74 -8.21 -12.79 -8.24
CA ALA A 74 -8.84 -11.91 -9.24
C ALA A 74 -9.61 -10.77 -8.56
N THR A 75 -10.26 -11.05 -7.43
CA THR A 75 -10.97 -10.02 -6.64
C THR A 75 -9.99 -9.00 -6.06
N ALA A 76 -8.85 -9.45 -5.51
CA ALA A 76 -7.83 -8.56 -4.97
C ALA A 76 -7.22 -7.67 -6.07
N GLN A 77 -6.94 -8.23 -7.25
CA GLN A 77 -6.45 -7.48 -8.41
C GLN A 77 -7.45 -6.42 -8.87
N GLN A 78 -8.73 -6.78 -8.98
CA GLN A 78 -9.79 -5.83 -9.32
C GLN A 78 -9.90 -4.71 -8.27
N ALA A 79 -9.77 -5.03 -6.98
CA ALA A 79 -9.81 -4.03 -5.92
C ALA A 79 -8.67 -3.01 -6.03
N VAL A 80 -7.46 -3.43 -6.42
CA VAL A 80 -6.36 -2.49 -6.71
C VAL A 80 -6.76 -1.53 -7.83
N ASP A 81 -7.28 -2.02 -8.96
CA ASP A 81 -7.73 -1.16 -10.06
C ASP A 81 -8.87 -0.22 -9.65
N ASP A 82 -9.82 -0.70 -8.84
CA ASP A 82 -10.92 0.12 -8.32
C ASP A 82 -10.41 1.26 -7.43
N PHE A 83 -9.42 1.00 -6.58
CA PHE A 83 -8.77 2.02 -5.76
C PHE A 83 -7.93 3.00 -6.59
N VAL A 84 -7.25 2.52 -7.62
CA VAL A 84 -6.56 3.39 -8.59
C VAL A 84 -7.55 4.30 -9.31
N ALA A 85 -8.68 3.77 -9.77
CA ALA A 85 -9.74 4.55 -10.42
C ALA A 85 -10.41 5.56 -9.47
N ARG A 86 -10.46 5.26 -8.18
CA ARG A 86 -10.90 6.19 -7.13
C ARG A 86 -9.89 7.29 -6.84
N ALA A 87 -8.63 7.11 -7.25
CA ALA A 87 -7.51 7.99 -6.92
C ALA A 87 -7.29 8.12 -5.40
N VAL A 88 -7.26 6.98 -4.70
CA VAL A 88 -6.78 6.93 -3.31
C VAL A 88 -5.32 7.39 -3.23
N ASP A 89 -4.88 7.84 -2.06
CA ASP A 89 -3.51 8.32 -1.84
C ASP A 89 -2.50 7.17 -1.67
N LEU A 90 -2.96 5.98 -1.25
CA LEU A 90 -2.12 4.79 -1.05
C LEU A 90 -2.96 3.52 -1.13
N VAL A 91 -2.38 2.44 -1.68
CA VAL A 91 -2.98 1.09 -1.67
C VAL A 91 -2.20 0.18 -0.72
N LEU A 92 -2.87 -0.36 0.29
CA LEU A 92 -2.34 -1.36 1.21
C LEU A 92 -2.90 -2.74 0.83
N ILE A 93 -2.03 -3.70 0.52
CA ILE A 93 -2.44 -5.06 0.12
C ILE A 93 -2.05 -6.06 1.22
N SER A 94 -3.04 -6.63 1.88
CA SER A 94 -2.86 -7.63 2.92
C SER A 94 -2.66 -9.03 2.32
N GLY A 95 -1.60 -9.72 2.74
CA GLY A 95 -1.40 -11.14 2.46
C GLY A 95 -1.19 -11.49 0.98
N ILE A 96 -0.70 -10.55 0.15
CA ILE A 96 -0.48 -10.80 -1.28
C ILE A 96 0.33 -12.09 -1.50
N ASN A 97 -0.11 -12.89 -2.47
CA ASN A 97 0.51 -14.17 -2.82
C ASN A 97 0.65 -14.27 -4.35
N VAL A 98 1.81 -13.85 -4.86
CA VAL A 98 2.13 -13.95 -6.28
C VAL A 98 2.61 -15.36 -6.61
N THR A 99 1.78 -16.06 -7.38
CA THR A 99 2.11 -17.36 -8.00
C THR A 99 2.33 -17.19 -9.50
N ASN A 100 2.82 -18.24 -10.17
CA ASN A 100 3.02 -18.22 -11.63
C ASN A 100 1.72 -17.92 -12.40
N ASP A 101 0.58 -18.44 -11.94
CA ASP A 101 -0.71 -18.28 -12.62
C ASP A 101 -1.28 -16.86 -12.45
N SER A 102 -0.94 -16.21 -11.32
CA SER A 102 -1.43 -14.87 -10.99
C SER A 102 -0.47 -13.74 -11.38
N ARG A 103 0.77 -14.06 -11.77
CA ARG A 103 1.85 -13.07 -11.93
C ARG A 103 1.48 -11.99 -12.93
N GLU A 104 0.99 -12.37 -14.10
CA GLU A 104 0.63 -11.41 -15.15
C GLU A 104 -0.47 -10.42 -14.69
N GLY A 105 -1.48 -10.91 -13.97
CA GLY A 105 -2.52 -10.04 -13.41
C GLY A 105 -1.99 -9.09 -12.35
N TRP A 106 -1.10 -9.57 -11.47
CA TRP A 106 -0.46 -8.72 -10.46
C TRP A 106 0.47 -7.67 -11.10
N ASP A 107 1.27 -8.06 -12.09
CA ASP A 107 2.13 -7.14 -12.83
C ASP A 107 1.30 -6.03 -13.48
N ALA A 108 0.16 -6.36 -14.08
CA ALA A 108 -0.71 -5.38 -14.74
C ALA A 108 -1.30 -4.35 -13.77
N VAL A 109 -1.90 -4.79 -12.66
CA VAL A 109 -2.59 -3.88 -11.72
C VAL A 109 -1.60 -3.06 -10.89
N LEU A 110 -0.44 -3.62 -10.55
CA LEU A 110 0.61 -2.91 -9.81
C LEU A 110 1.35 -1.90 -10.71
N ASP A 111 1.57 -2.24 -11.98
CA ASP A 111 2.09 -1.27 -12.95
C ASP A 111 1.09 -0.14 -13.21
N ASN A 112 -0.22 -0.44 -13.23
CA ASN A 112 -1.27 0.58 -13.33
C ASN A 112 -1.24 1.55 -12.13
N ALA A 113 -1.19 1.03 -10.89
CA ALA A 113 -1.07 1.86 -9.68
C ALA A 113 0.18 2.75 -9.72
N ARG A 114 1.32 2.16 -10.12
CA ARG A 114 2.58 2.87 -10.33
C ARG A 114 2.48 3.98 -11.39
N GLN A 115 1.85 3.70 -12.52
CA GLN A 115 1.62 4.68 -13.59
C GLN A 115 0.68 5.82 -13.15
N ALA A 116 -0.26 5.53 -12.26
CA ALA A 116 -1.12 6.52 -11.62
C ALA A 116 -0.40 7.36 -10.55
N GLY A 117 0.82 6.99 -10.16
CA GLY A 117 1.55 7.67 -9.09
C GLY A 117 1.02 7.35 -7.71
N ILE A 118 0.37 6.19 -7.53
CA ILE A 118 -0.18 5.73 -6.25
C ILE A 118 0.82 4.74 -5.63
N PRO A 119 1.36 5.00 -4.43
CA PRO A 119 2.22 4.07 -3.72
C PRO A 119 1.44 2.82 -3.32
N VAL A 120 2.08 1.67 -3.46
CA VAL A 120 1.57 0.38 -2.99
C VAL A 120 2.42 -0.09 -1.81
N VAL A 121 1.76 -0.55 -0.75
CA VAL A 121 2.39 -1.11 0.44
C VAL A 121 1.88 -2.54 0.63
N LEU A 122 2.79 -3.47 0.91
CA LEU A 122 2.45 -4.86 1.15
C LEU A 122 2.38 -5.12 2.65
N LEU A 123 1.26 -5.61 3.16
CA LEU A 123 1.12 -5.99 4.56
C LEU A 123 1.17 -7.51 4.70
N ASN A 124 2.12 -8.01 5.48
CA ASN A 124 2.33 -9.44 5.71
C ASN A 124 2.27 -10.28 4.41
N PRO A 125 3.02 -9.92 3.35
CA PRO A 125 2.95 -10.66 2.09
C PRO A 125 3.33 -12.13 2.28
N VAL A 126 2.60 -13.04 1.63
CA VAL A 126 2.94 -14.48 1.58
C VAL A 126 4.03 -14.73 0.55
N SER A 127 3.85 -14.17 -0.64
CA SER A 127 4.83 -14.18 -1.73
C SER A 127 4.75 -12.84 -2.46
N PRO A 128 5.66 -11.89 -2.21
CA PRO A 128 5.64 -10.59 -2.84
C PRO A 128 5.95 -10.69 -4.35
N PRO A 129 5.61 -9.65 -5.15
CA PRO A 129 6.07 -9.53 -6.53
C PRO A 129 7.60 -9.45 -6.62
N ASP A 130 8.21 -10.06 -7.63
CA ASP A 130 9.66 -10.04 -7.84
C ASP A 130 10.19 -8.63 -8.23
N ASN A 131 9.32 -7.81 -8.83
CA ASN A 131 9.68 -6.48 -9.29
C ASN A 131 9.50 -5.44 -8.17
N GLU A 132 10.61 -5.02 -7.57
CA GLU A 132 10.65 -4.01 -6.50
C GLU A 132 10.13 -2.63 -6.92
N LEU A 133 9.89 -2.36 -8.20
CA LEU A 133 9.30 -1.10 -8.67
C LEU A 133 7.80 -0.98 -8.36
N TYR A 134 7.15 -2.07 -7.95
CA TYR A 134 5.71 -2.13 -7.74
C TYR A 134 5.25 -1.72 -6.35
N TYR A 135 6.12 -1.69 -5.36
CA TYR A 135 5.73 -1.39 -3.99
C TYR A 135 6.81 -0.59 -3.26
N ALA A 136 6.38 0.34 -2.42
CA ALA A 136 7.25 1.20 -1.63
C ALA A 136 7.88 0.46 -0.46
N ALA A 137 7.08 -0.33 0.25
CA ALA A 137 7.50 -1.05 1.44
C ALA A 137 6.70 -2.33 1.67
N SER A 138 7.31 -3.26 2.39
CA SER A 138 6.69 -4.43 2.96
C SER A 138 6.62 -4.29 4.48
N LEU A 139 5.42 -4.35 5.03
CA LEU A 139 5.15 -4.25 6.46
C LEU A 139 4.94 -5.64 7.05
N THR A 140 5.46 -5.88 8.26
CA THR A 140 5.17 -7.09 9.04
C THR A 140 4.59 -6.71 10.39
N VAL A 141 3.37 -7.17 10.68
CA VAL A 141 2.71 -6.89 11.97
C VAL A 141 3.34 -7.72 13.07
N ASN A 142 3.78 -7.06 14.14
CA ASN A 142 4.27 -7.70 15.34
C ASN A 142 4.00 -6.82 16.58
N ASP A 143 2.79 -6.93 17.12
CA ASP A 143 2.35 -6.20 18.31
C ASP A 143 3.12 -6.55 19.60
N ARG A 144 4.01 -7.56 19.55
CA ARG A 144 4.88 -7.94 20.67
C ARG A 144 6.24 -7.29 20.61
N ALA A 145 6.61 -6.70 19.47
CA ALA A 145 7.88 -6.01 19.32
C ALA A 145 7.81 -4.62 19.96
N THR A 146 8.82 -4.29 20.75
CA THR A 146 8.90 -3.01 21.47
C THR A 146 9.38 -1.85 20.59
N ASP A 147 9.93 -2.18 19.43
CA ASP A 147 10.51 -1.27 18.43
C ASP A 147 9.68 -1.20 17.15
N ALA A 148 8.49 -1.81 17.13
CA ALA A 148 7.57 -1.73 16.01
C ALA A 148 6.97 -0.33 15.87
N THR A 149 6.92 0.20 14.65
CA THR A 149 6.30 1.49 14.34
C THR A 149 4.77 1.34 14.27
N PRO A 150 3.98 2.28 14.80
CA PRO A 150 2.53 2.26 14.56
C PRO A 150 2.21 2.22 13.07
N ILE A 151 1.33 1.32 12.64
CA ILE A 151 1.07 1.13 11.20
C ILE A 151 0.60 2.41 10.51
N ALA A 152 -0.25 3.19 11.18
CA ALA A 152 -0.71 4.49 10.67
C ALA A 152 0.43 5.49 10.44
N GLU A 153 1.44 5.50 11.32
CA GLU A 153 2.62 6.35 11.16
C GLU A 153 3.47 5.91 9.97
N ALA A 154 3.71 4.60 9.84
CA ALA A 154 4.45 4.06 8.71
C ALA A 154 3.80 4.40 7.35
N LEU A 155 2.47 4.28 7.25
CA LEU A 155 1.76 4.61 6.01
C LEU A 155 1.83 6.10 5.65
N VAL A 156 1.73 7.00 6.64
CA VAL A 156 1.87 8.44 6.41
C VAL A 156 3.30 8.78 5.96
N THR A 157 4.32 8.20 6.59
CA THR A 157 5.72 8.38 6.19
C THR A 157 5.96 7.94 4.74
N ILE A 158 5.42 6.77 4.35
CA ILE A 158 5.51 6.28 2.96
C ILE A 158 4.77 7.19 1.98
N GLN A 159 3.54 7.61 2.31
CA GLN A 159 2.75 8.47 1.42
C GLN A 159 3.44 9.83 1.19
N HIS A 160 4.05 10.40 2.22
CA HIS A 160 4.82 11.64 2.11
C HIS A 160 6.21 11.47 1.47
N ASP A 161 6.58 10.24 1.08
CA ASP A 161 7.92 9.92 0.57
C ASP A 161 9.05 10.34 1.54
N GLU A 162 8.77 10.28 2.84
CA GLU A 162 9.75 10.55 3.89
C GLU A 162 10.73 9.37 4.04
N PRO A 163 11.94 9.57 4.61
CA PRO A 163 12.88 8.48 4.78
C PRO A 163 12.34 7.28 5.58
N HIS A 164 12.25 6.11 4.93
CA HIS A 164 11.87 4.84 5.56
C HIS A 164 12.65 3.64 5.00
N GLU A 165 12.61 2.51 5.71
CA GLU A 165 13.12 1.22 5.23
C GLU A 165 12.15 0.55 4.26
N ARG A 166 12.63 -0.40 3.44
CA ARG A 166 11.76 -1.22 2.56
C ARG A 166 11.05 -2.36 3.28
N THR A 167 11.52 -2.75 4.45
CA THR A 167 10.90 -3.77 5.28
C THR A 167 10.75 -3.20 6.68
N ILE A 168 9.51 -2.98 7.11
CA ILE A 168 9.20 -2.27 8.34
C ILE A 168 8.41 -3.20 9.25
N MET A 169 8.83 -3.31 10.51
CA MET A 169 8.03 -3.97 11.54
C MET A 169 7.01 -2.97 12.09
N VAL A 170 5.74 -3.35 12.05
CA VAL A 170 4.64 -2.46 12.47
C VAL A 170 3.81 -3.05 13.59
N THR A 171 3.14 -2.19 14.35
CA THR A 171 2.17 -2.56 15.39
C THR A 171 0.81 -1.97 15.07
N THR A 172 -0.24 -2.69 15.44
CA THR A 172 -1.63 -2.22 15.43
C THR A 172 -2.03 -1.62 16.79
N LEU A 173 -1.17 -1.73 17.80
CA LEU A 173 -1.37 -1.14 19.12
C LEU A 173 -0.90 0.31 19.16
N HIS A 174 -1.64 1.13 19.91
CA HIS A 174 -1.37 2.55 20.18
C HIS A 174 -0.89 2.74 21.63
#